data_AF-A0A950H7B8-F1
#
_entry.id   AF-A0A950H7B8-F1
#
_cell.length_a   1.000
_cell.length_b   1.000
_cell.length_c   1.000
_cell.angle_alpha   90.00
_cell.angle_beta   90.00
_cell.angle_gamma   90.00
#
_symmetry.space_group_name_H-M   'P 1'
#
loop_
_entity.id
_entity.type
_entity.pdbx_description
1 polymer ?
#
loop_
_entity_poly.entity_id
_entity_poly.type
_entity_poly.pdbx_seq_one_letter_code
_entity_poly.pdbx_strand_id
1 'polypeptide(L)'
;MNQTTRLAYGTMEILDLRHFSSADLRPLIDDETRTWSRLLSWDYSGSAEMILRYVDAKILPGYAAIDRGRIFGYAFFVYEGNKGVIGDLFVASNNGSRLPSRREVESRLLVHVIETLQQSPGIHRVEAQLLAHESGLVSRPFLEQGFQRYPRLFMVQRLDRHLPNSAALPKHIRIRPWGEEDYQPAAA
;
A
#
# COMPACT_ATOMS: atom_id res chain seq x y z
N MET A 1 18.16 -6.61 -45.31
CA MET A 1 19.02 -6.28 -44.15
C MET A 1 18.29 -5.22 -43.31
N ASN A 2 17.34 -5.63 -42.46
CA ASN A 2 16.63 -4.72 -41.56
C ASN A 2 16.81 -5.22 -40.13
N GLN A 3 17.76 -4.61 -39.42
CA GLN A 3 17.95 -4.81 -37.99
C GLN A 3 16.80 -4.13 -37.26
N THR A 4 15.91 -4.93 -36.66
CA THR A 4 14.91 -4.44 -35.72
C THR A 4 15.62 -4.27 -34.38
N THR A 5 15.94 -3.04 -34.01
CA THR A 5 16.45 -2.69 -32.68
C THR A 5 15.35 -2.94 -31.66
N ARG A 6 15.27 -4.16 -31.13
CA ARG A 6 14.62 -4.40 -29.84
C ARG A 6 15.48 -3.72 -28.79
N LEU A 7 15.02 -2.55 -28.31
CA LEU A 7 15.48 -2.02 -27.03
C LEU A 7 15.17 -3.10 -25.99
N ALA A 8 16.22 -3.76 -25.49
CA ALA A 8 16.09 -4.74 -24.43
C ALA A 8 15.72 -3.99 -23.14
N TYR A 9 14.42 -3.85 -22.89
CA TYR A 9 13.92 -3.52 -21.56
C TYR A 9 14.44 -4.60 -20.59
N GLY A 10 14.98 -4.20 -19.44
CA GLY A 10 15.27 -5.15 -18.37
C GLY A 10 13.96 -5.88 -18.06
N THR A 11 13.97 -7.21 -18.08
CA THR A 11 12.77 -8.01 -17.82
C THR A 11 12.47 -7.93 -16.33
N MET A 12 11.63 -6.96 -15.95
CA MET A 12 11.10 -6.88 -14.61
C MET A 12 10.30 -8.15 -14.29
N GLU A 13 10.65 -8.78 -13.18
CA GLU A 13 9.99 -9.96 -12.64
C GLU A 13 9.13 -9.59 -11.42
N ILE A 14 8.05 -10.35 -11.22
CA ILE A 14 7.25 -10.31 -9.99
C ILE A 14 7.44 -11.65 -9.28
N LEU A 15 8.05 -11.64 -8.10
CA LEU A 15 8.32 -12.84 -7.31
C LEU A 15 7.66 -12.76 -5.94
N ASP A 16 7.43 -13.92 -5.32
CA ASP A 16 6.88 -14.02 -3.96
C ASP A 16 7.78 -13.27 -2.97
N LEU A 17 7.18 -12.38 -2.16
CA LEU A 17 7.90 -11.56 -1.18
C LEU A 17 8.66 -12.41 -0.16
N ARG A 18 8.20 -13.63 0.12
CA ARG A 18 8.83 -14.57 1.06
C ARG A 18 10.20 -15.05 0.56
N HIS A 19 10.54 -14.88 -0.72
CA HIS A 19 11.88 -15.23 -1.20
C HIS A 19 12.97 -14.23 -0.76
N PHE A 20 12.61 -13.07 -0.20
CA PHE A 20 13.55 -11.99 0.13
C PHE A 20 13.75 -11.82 1.63
N SER A 21 14.90 -11.27 2.00
CA SER A 21 15.21 -10.90 3.38
C SER A 21 14.80 -9.46 3.69
N SER A 22 14.73 -9.11 4.97
CA SER A 22 14.56 -7.72 5.38
C SER A 22 15.69 -6.82 4.84
N ALA A 23 16.92 -7.33 4.70
CA ALA A 23 18.05 -6.59 4.15
C ALA A 23 17.83 -6.17 2.69
N ASP A 24 17.20 -7.03 1.88
CA ASP A 24 16.88 -6.73 0.48
C ASP A 24 15.80 -5.65 0.36
N LEU A 25 14.84 -5.66 1.29
CA LEU A 25 13.68 -4.76 1.28
C LEU A 25 13.94 -3.43 2.01
N ARG A 26 14.91 -3.39 2.95
CA ARG A 26 15.22 -2.23 3.80
C ARG A 26 15.36 -0.92 3.03
N PRO A 27 16.11 -0.84 1.91
CA PRO A 27 16.27 0.42 1.18
C PRO A 27 14.93 0.98 0.66
N LEU A 28 14.01 0.08 0.29
CA LEU A 28 12.69 0.44 -0.21
C LEU A 28 11.76 0.90 0.93
N ILE A 29 11.79 0.21 2.07
CA ILE A 29 11.04 0.57 3.29
C ILE A 29 11.51 1.90 3.88
N ASP A 30 12.80 2.20 3.82
CA ASP A 30 13.33 3.49 4.28
C ASP A 30 12.83 4.63 3.36
N ASP A 31 12.68 4.39 2.05
CA ASP A 31 12.11 5.36 1.11
C ASP A 31 10.62 5.58 1.31
N GLU A 32 9.91 4.49 1.59
CA GLU A 32 8.52 4.54 1.98
C GLU A 32 8.32 5.33 3.28
N THR A 33 9.12 5.05 4.31
CA THR A 33 9.03 5.73 5.60
C THR A 33 9.18 7.24 5.44
N ARG A 34 10.12 7.70 4.61
CA ARG A 34 10.27 9.13 4.26
C ARG A 34 9.05 9.66 3.49
N THR A 35 8.48 8.85 2.61
CA THR A 35 7.29 9.22 1.84
C THR A 35 6.07 9.41 2.75
N TRP A 36 5.83 8.50 3.70
CA TRP A 36 4.76 8.61 4.70
C TRP A 36 4.93 9.85 5.58
N SER A 37 6.14 10.10 6.07
CA SER A 37 6.44 11.31 6.85
C SER A 37 6.12 12.58 6.05
N ARG A 38 6.56 12.65 4.79
CA ARG A 38 6.34 13.82 3.91
C ARG A 38 4.88 14.03 3.51
N LEU A 39 4.17 12.96 3.15
CA LEU A 39 2.81 13.06 2.60
C LEU A 39 1.74 13.13 3.68
N LEU A 40 1.93 12.43 4.81
CA LEU A 40 0.89 12.22 5.82
C LEU A 40 1.27 12.76 7.19
N SER A 41 2.49 13.29 7.38
CA SER A 41 3.02 13.65 8.72
C SER A 41 2.95 12.47 9.70
N TRP A 42 3.08 11.25 9.16
CA TRP A 42 2.92 10.00 9.90
C TRP A 42 4.29 9.35 10.14
N ASP A 43 4.56 8.95 11.38
CA ASP A 43 5.72 8.13 11.71
C ASP A 43 5.46 6.66 11.37
N TYR A 44 6.03 6.21 10.24
CA TYR A 44 5.83 4.86 9.73
C TYR A 44 6.82 3.83 10.30
N SER A 45 7.75 4.24 11.17
CA SER A 45 8.83 3.37 11.66
C SER A 45 8.33 2.10 12.35
N GLY A 46 7.25 2.18 13.15
CA GLY A 46 6.65 1.02 13.80
C GLY A 46 6.11 -0.03 12.82
N SER A 47 5.41 0.42 11.77
CA SER A 47 4.90 -0.43 10.69
C SER A 47 6.05 -1.01 9.85
N ALA A 48 7.04 -0.19 9.51
CA ALA A 48 8.23 -0.60 8.79
C ALA A 48 8.97 -1.75 9.51
N GLU A 49 9.23 -1.61 10.81
CA GLU A 49 9.88 -2.67 11.60
C GLU A 49 9.02 -3.94 11.70
N MET A 50 7.69 -3.82 11.75
CA MET A 50 6.79 -4.98 11.71
C MET A 50 6.88 -5.72 10.36
N ILE A 51 6.84 -4.98 9.25
CA ILE A 51 6.96 -5.54 7.89
C ILE A 51 8.27 -6.30 7.74
N LEU A 52 9.39 -5.68 8.12
CA LEU A 52 10.72 -6.29 8.02
C LEU A 52 10.82 -7.59 8.84
N ARG A 53 10.27 -7.61 10.07
CA ARG A 53 10.20 -8.85 10.89
C ARG A 53 9.39 -9.94 10.21
N TYR A 54 8.26 -9.61 9.58
CA TYR A 54 7.42 -10.61 8.91
C TYR A 54 8.04 -11.14 7.60
N VAL A 55 8.82 -10.31 6.90
CA VAL A 55 9.63 -10.73 5.75
C VAL A 55 10.71 -11.72 6.20
N ASP A 56 11.45 -11.42 7.27
CA ASP A 56 12.48 -12.34 7.80
C ASP A 56 11.88 -13.67 8.29
N ALA A 57 10.71 -13.61 8.93
CA ALA A 57 9.97 -14.80 9.35
C ALA A 57 9.31 -15.57 8.18
N LYS A 58 9.35 -15.03 6.94
CA LYS A 58 8.77 -15.67 5.74
C LYS A 58 7.25 -15.85 5.82
N ILE A 59 6.58 -15.05 6.65
CA ILE A 59 5.14 -15.13 6.89
C ILE A 59 4.35 -14.00 6.22
N LEU A 60 5.01 -12.97 5.68
CA LEU A 60 4.33 -11.89 4.96
C LEU A 60 4.00 -12.32 3.53
N PRO A 61 2.74 -12.61 3.18
CA PRO A 61 2.40 -12.96 1.81
C PRO A 61 2.32 -11.69 0.96
N GLY A 62 2.81 -11.78 -0.27
CA GLY A 62 2.89 -10.63 -1.14
C GLY A 62 3.83 -10.86 -2.31
N TYR A 63 4.12 -9.79 -3.02
CA TYR A 63 4.94 -9.81 -4.23
C TYR A 63 5.96 -8.69 -4.22
N ALA A 64 7.14 -8.96 -4.77
CA ALA A 64 8.21 -8.01 -5.00
C ALA A 64 8.44 -7.85 -6.52
N ALA A 65 8.58 -6.61 -6.97
CA ALA A 65 9.02 -6.25 -8.32
C ALA A 65 10.54 -6.09 -8.35
N ILE A 66 11.19 -6.82 -9.26
CA ILE A 66 12.63 -7.05 -9.23
C ILE A 66 13.23 -6.84 -10.60
N ASP A 67 14.39 -6.21 -10.63
CA ASP A 67 15.28 -6.18 -11.79
C ASP A 67 16.70 -6.49 -11.34
N ARG A 68 17.34 -7.49 -11.97
CA ARG A 68 18.74 -7.87 -11.72
C ARG A 68 19.06 -8.09 -10.23
N GLY A 69 18.14 -8.73 -9.51
CA GLY A 69 18.27 -9.01 -8.07
C GLY A 69 17.99 -7.82 -7.15
N ARG A 70 17.64 -6.64 -7.67
CA ARG A 70 17.26 -5.48 -6.86
C ARG A 70 15.75 -5.35 -6.78
N ILE A 71 15.21 -5.34 -5.57
CA ILE A 71 13.81 -5.02 -5.31
C ILE A 71 13.60 -3.51 -5.49
N PHE A 72 12.57 -3.13 -6.22
CA PHE A 72 12.22 -1.71 -6.40
C PHE A 72 10.73 -1.42 -6.26
N GLY A 73 9.93 -2.46 -6.03
CA GLY A 73 8.53 -2.34 -5.64
C GLY A 73 8.09 -3.56 -4.85
N TYR A 74 7.09 -3.39 -4.00
CA TYR A 74 6.46 -4.50 -3.30
C TYR A 74 4.98 -4.22 -3.02
N ALA A 75 4.22 -5.28 -2.80
CA ALA A 75 2.87 -5.21 -2.24
C ALA A 75 2.66 -6.42 -1.35
N PHE A 76 1.92 -6.26 -0.25
CA PHE A 76 1.57 -7.36 0.63
C PHE A 76 0.09 -7.34 0.98
N PHE A 77 -0.37 -8.48 1.49
CA PHE A 77 -1.73 -8.62 2.00
C PHE A 77 -1.74 -9.45 3.28
N VAL A 78 -2.86 -9.43 3.99
CA VAL A 78 -3.11 -10.26 5.17
C VAL A 78 -4.48 -10.89 5.07
N TYR A 79 -4.68 -11.97 5.83
CA TYR A 79 -5.96 -12.66 5.93
C TYR A 79 -6.61 -12.37 7.29
N GLU A 80 -7.87 -11.96 7.27
CA GLU A 80 -8.71 -11.68 8.43
C GLU A 80 -10.01 -12.48 8.31
N GLY A 81 -10.00 -13.72 8.80
CA GLY A 81 -11.14 -14.63 8.65
C GLY A 81 -11.43 -14.93 7.17
N ASN A 82 -12.61 -14.54 6.69
CA ASN A 82 -13.01 -14.70 5.28
C ASN A 82 -12.66 -13.48 4.40
N LYS A 83 -11.84 -12.55 4.91
CA LYS A 83 -11.46 -11.31 4.25
C LYS A 83 -9.97 -11.27 3.95
N GLY A 84 -9.61 -10.89 2.73
CA GLY A 84 -8.24 -10.50 2.37
C GLY A 84 -8.09 -8.98 2.44
N VAL A 85 -7.02 -8.48 3.05
CA VAL A 85 -6.73 -7.04 3.12
C VAL A 85 -5.40 -6.78 2.44
N ILE A 86 -5.39 -5.99 1.37
CA ILE A 86 -4.15 -5.47 0.77
C ILE A 86 -3.63 -4.40 1.71
N GLY A 87 -2.54 -4.72 2.40
CA GLY A 87 -1.99 -3.89 3.47
C GLY A 87 -1.20 -2.71 2.94
N ASP A 88 -0.34 -2.95 1.95
CA ASP A 88 0.48 -1.89 1.38
C ASP A 88 0.91 -2.17 -0.06
N LEU A 89 1.30 -1.10 -0.74
CA LEU A 89 1.89 -1.09 -2.07
C LEU A 89 2.91 0.04 -2.08
N PHE A 90 4.15 -0.25 -2.48
CA PHE A 90 5.13 0.82 -2.66
C PHE A 90 6.05 0.51 -3.82
N VAL A 91 6.35 1.53 -4.62
CA VAL A 91 7.30 1.46 -5.72
C VAL A 91 8.20 2.68 -5.64
N ALA A 92 9.52 2.45 -5.70
CA ALA A 92 10.52 3.50 -5.59
C ALA A 92 10.29 4.60 -6.64
N SER A 93 10.44 5.86 -6.23
CA SER A 93 10.17 7.02 -7.10
C SER A 93 11.15 7.15 -8.26
N ASN A 94 12.34 6.54 -8.16
CA ASN A 94 13.35 6.53 -9.20
C ASN A 94 13.81 5.08 -9.48
N ASN A 95 13.16 4.44 -10.44
CA ASN A 95 13.52 3.10 -10.89
C ASN A 95 14.47 3.13 -12.12
N GLY A 96 14.98 4.30 -12.51
CA GLY A 96 15.90 4.43 -13.65
C GLY A 96 15.21 4.28 -15.01
N SER A 97 15.76 4.91 -16.05
CA SER A 97 15.10 5.03 -17.38
C SER A 97 14.86 3.71 -18.13
N ARG A 98 15.44 2.60 -17.64
CA ARG A 98 15.33 1.27 -18.25
C ARG A 98 14.23 0.41 -17.62
N LEU A 99 13.66 0.83 -16.49
CA LEU A 99 12.57 0.11 -15.83
C LEU A 99 11.20 0.62 -16.29
N PRO A 100 10.14 -0.22 -16.19
CA PRO A 100 8.78 0.20 -16.47
C PRO A 100 8.37 1.41 -15.63
N SER A 101 7.37 2.16 -16.08
CA SER A 101 6.90 3.32 -15.30
C SER A 101 6.40 2.88 -13.92
N ARG A 102 6.54 3.74 -12.91
CA ARG A 102 6.03 3.47 -11.55
C ARG A 102 4.59 2.94 -11.55
N ARG A 103 3.71 3.56 -12.34
CA ARG A 103 2.29 3.17 -12.47
C ARG A 103 2.11 1.77 -13.05
N GLU A 104 2.94 1.39 -14.01
CA GLU A 104 2.90 0.05 -14.61
C GLU A 104 3.30 -1.02 -13.60
N VAL A 105 4.31 -0.74 -12.78
CA VAL A 105 4.79 -1.63 -11.73
C VAL A 105 3.73 -1.78 -10.63
N GLU A 106 3.17 -0.66 -10.17
CA GLU A 106 2.04 -0.63 -9.22
C GLU A 106 0.86 -1.45 -9.74
N SER A 107 0.50 -1.27 -11.02
CA SER A 107 -0.58 -2.02 -11.65
C SER A 107 -0.30 -3.52 -11.67
N ARG A 108 0.91 -3.94 -12.06
CA ARG A 108 1.28 -5.37 -12.11
C ARG A 108 1.29 -6.01 -10.73
N LEU A 109 1.86 -5.35 -9.72
CA LEU A 109 1.83 -5.82 -8.34
C LEU A 109 0.39 -6.00 -7.84
N LEU A 110 -0.47 -5.02 -8.07
CA LEU A 110 -1.87 -5.09 -7.65
C LEU A 110 -2.64 -6.20 -8.34
N VAL A 111 -2.45 -6.39 -9.66
CA VAL A 111 -3.08 -7.51 -10.38
C VAL A 111 -2.72 -8.84 -9.72
N HIS A 112 -1.43 -9.08 -9.46
CA HIS A 112 -0.99 -10.33 -8.81
C HIS A 112 -1.57 -10.52 -7.41
N VAL A 113 -1.60 -9.46 -6.58
CA VAL A 113 -2.21 -9.54 -5.24
C VAL A 113 -3.71 -9.83 -5.34
N ILE A 114 -4.43 -9.12 -6.21
CA ILE A 114 -5.89 -9.28 -6.38
C ILE A 114 -6.23 -10.70 -6.85
N GLU A 115 -5.55 -11.19 -7.89
CA GLU A 115 -5.75 -12.54 -8.42
C GLU A 115 -5.49 -13.60 -7.34
N THR A 116 -4.44 -13.42 -6.54
CA THR A 116 -4.10 -14.35 -5.46
C THR A 116 -5.17 -14.39 -4.39
N LEU A 117 -5.64 -13.23 -3.93
CA LEU A 117 -6.69 -13.15 -2.92
C LEU A 117 -8.03 -13.69 -3.44
N GLN A 118 -8.38 -13.45 -4.70
CA GLN A 118 -9.59 -13.98 -5.32
C GLN A 118 -9.55 -15.51 -5.50
N GLN A 119 -8.37 -16.09 -5.70
CA GLN A 119 -8.17 -17.53 -5.84
C GLN A 119 -7.93 -18.24 -4.49
N SER A 120 -7.81 -17.49 -3.40
CA SER A 120 -7.55 -18.04 -2.06
C SER A 120 -8.81 -18.69 -1.47
N PRO A 121 -8.77 -19.99 -1.11
CA PRO A 121 -9.93 -20.68 -0.52
C PRO A 121 -10.43 -19.99 0.76
N GLY A 122 -11.76 -19.84 0.87
CA GLY A 122 -12.40 -19.24 2.05
C GLY A 122 -12.40 -17.71 2.08
N ILE A 123 -11.77 -17.05 1.10
CA ILE A 123 -11.82 -15.59 0.95
C ILE A 123 -13.05 -15.21 0.12
N HIS A 124 -13.90 -14.38 0.70
CA HIS A 124 -15.14 -13.91 0.09
C HIS A 124 -15.19 -12.39 -0.09
N ARG A 125 -14.26 -11.67 0.55
CA ARG A 125 -14.17 -10.21 0.51
C ARG A 125 -12.70 -9.81 0.41
N VAL A 126 -12.40 -8.86 -0.47
CA VAL A 126 -11.07 -8.25 -0.57
C VAL A 126 -11.20 -6.75 -0.36
N GLU A 127 -10.33 -6.19 0.48
CA GLU A 127 -10.29 -4.77 0.80
C GLU A 127 -8.89 -4.21 0.56
N ALA A 128 -8.83 -2.92 0.26
CA ALA A 128 -7.56 -2.19 0.14
C ALA A 128 -7.75 -0.74 0.57
N GLN A 129 -6.80 -0.24 1.35
CA GLN A 129 -6.69 1.18 1.69
C GLN A 129 -5.24 1.64 1.59
N LEU A 130 -4.87 2.13 0.40
CA LEU A 130 -3.49 2.48 0.07
C LEU A 130 -3.24 3.98 0.29
N LEU A 131 -2.90 4.35 1.53
CA LEU A 131 -2.79 5.75 1.97
C LEU A 131 -1.62 6.53 1.36
N ALA A 132 -0.55 5.84 0.95
CA ALA A 132 0.62 6.46 0.33
C ALA A 132 0.38 6.94 -1.12
N HIS A 133 -0.84 6.77 -1.65
CA HIS A 133 -1.21 7.15 -3.00
C HIS A 133 -2.31 8.21 -2.99
N GLU A 134 -2.21 9.17 -3.92
CA GLU A 134 -3.31 10.11 -4.14
C GLU A 134 -4.57 9.36 -4.60
N SER A 135 -5.73 9.88 -4.21
CA SER A 135 -7.02 9.26 -4.46
C SER A 135 -7.22 8.94 -5.95
N GLY A 136 -7.41 7.65 -6.23
CA GLY A 136 -7.72 7.15 -7.57
C GLY A 136 -6.52 6.80 -8.45
N LEU A 137 -5.28 7.17 -8.09
CA LEU A 137 -4.10 6.92 -8.94
C LEU A 137 -3.89 5.43 -9.24
N VAL A 138 -4.10 4.57 -8.25
CA VAL A 138 -3.94 3.11 -8.36
C VAL A 138 -5.27 2.37 -8.44
N SER A 139 -6.36 3.07 -8.77
CA SER A 139 -7.71 2.46 -8.76
C SER A 139 -8.00 1.53 -9.94
N ARG A 140 -7.27 1.66 -11.04
CA ARG A 140 -7.56 0.95 -12.29
C ARG A 140 -7.58 -0.59 -12.14
N PRO A 141 -6.57 -1.25 -11.52
CA PRO A 141 -6.59 -2.71 -11.35
C PRO A 141 -7.79 -3.20 -10.53
N PHE A 142 -8.21 -2.41 -9.54
CA PHE A 142 -9.39 -2.72 -8.72
C PHE A 142 -10.68 -2.63 -9.55
N LEU A 143 -10.85 -1.54 -10.29
CA LEU A 143 -12.07 -1.31 -11.10
C LEU A 143 -12.21 -2.35 -12.21
N GLU A 144 -11.12 -2.73 -12.88
CA GLU A 144 -11.10 -3.78 -13.90
C GLU A 144 -11.50 -5.16 -13.34
N GLN A 145 -11.31 -5.36 -12.03
CA GLN A 145 -11.69 -6.58 -11.30
C GLN A 145 -13.04 -6.46 -10.56
N GLY A 146 -13.83 -5.42 -10.84
CA GLY A 146 -15.18 -5.24 -10.31
C GLY A 146 -15.26 -4.71 -8.87
N PHE A 147 -14.16 -4.19 -8.32
CA PHE A 147 -14.16 -3.59 -6.98
C PHE A 147 -14.95 -2.28 -6.96
N GLN A 148 -15.56 -2.01 -5.81
CA GLN A 148 -16.25 -0.77 -5.53
C GLN A 148 -15.36 0.15 -4.68
N ARG A 149 -15.46 1.46 -4.93
CA ARG A 149 -14.73 2.48 -4.18
C ARG A 149 -15.61 3.12 -3.12
N TYR A 150 -15.09 3.17 -1.90
CA TYR A 150 -15.70 3.85 -0.78
C TYR A 150 -14.78 5.02 -0.37
N PRO A 151 -15.14 6.28 -0.65
CA PRO A 151 -14.27 7.42 -0.38
C PRO A 151 -14.13 7.64 1.14
N ARG A 152 -12.89 7.83 1.60
CA ARG A 152 -12.57 8.27 2.97
C ARG A 152 -12.05 9.69 2.94
N LEU A 153 -12.65 10.57 3.74
CA LEU A 153 -12.24 11.96 3.89
C LEU A 153 -11.38 12.10 5.14
N PHE A 154 -10.15 12.55 4.98
CA PHE A 154 -9.23 12.83 6.09
C PHE A 154 -9.18 14.33 6.35
N MET A 155 -9.29 14.72 7.62
CA MET A 155 -9.19 16.10 8.06
C MET A 155 -7.84 16.32 8.72
N VAL A 156 -7.21 17.46 8.44
CA VAL A 156 -5.92 17.83 9.02
C VAL A 156 -6.09 19.12 9.81
N GLN A 157 -5.73 19.08 11.09
CA GLN A 157 -5.63 20.26 11.93
C GLN A 157 -4.16 20.51 12.24
N ARG A 158 -3.67 21.71 11.93
CA ARG A 158 -2.33 22.09 12.37
C ARG A 158 -2.33 22.44 13.86
N LEU A 159 -1.45 21.81 14.63
CA LEU A 159 -1.36 22.01 16.08
C LEU A 159 -0.78 23.37 16.46
N ASP A 160 -0.05 24.03 15.56
CA ASP A 160 0.48 25.39 15.75
C ASP A 160 -0.56 26.50 15.55
N ARG A 161 -1.77 26.15 15.09
CA ARG A 161 -2.87 27.10 14.92
C ARG A 161 -3.90 26.90 16.02
N HIS A 162 -4.10 27.94 16.83
CA HIS A 162 -5.25 28.02 17.71
C HIS A 162 -6.53 28.07 16.86
N LEU A 163 -7.38 27.06 17.05
CA LEU A 163 -8.75 27.13 16.54
C LEU A 163 -9.52 28.19 17.32
N PRO A 164 -10.33 29.03 16.65
CA PRO A 164 -11.26 29.89 17.36
C PRO A 164 -12.14 29.02 18.27
N ASN A 165 -12.45 29.52 19.47
CA ASN A 165 -13.36 28.84 20.39
C ASN A 165 -14.61 28.38 19.63
N SER A 166 -14.90 27.08 19.72
CA SER A 166 -15.94 26.42 18.95
C SER A 166 -17.24 27.21 19.02
N ALA A 167 -17.87 27.47 17.87
CA ALA A 167 -19.28 27.80 17.84
C ALA A 167 -20.07 26.72 18.60
N ALA A 168 -21.21 27.07 19.19
CA ALA A 168 -22.05 26.12 19.89
C ALA A 168 -22.35 24.92 18.98
N LEU A 169 -22.00 23.71 19.44
CA LEU A 169 -22.27 22.48 18.70
C LEU A 169 -23.78 22.37 18.42
N PRO A 170 -24.20 21.96 17.20
CA PRO A 170 -25.59 21.65 16.95
C PRO A 170 -26.10 20.62 17.96
N LYS A 171 -27.36 20.77 18.42
CA LYS A 171 -27.94 19.92 19.48
C LYS A 171 -27.92 18.41 19.20
N HIS A 172 -27.73 18.01 17.94
CA HIS A 172 -27.67 16.61 17.51
C HIS A 172 -26.23 16.05 17.41
N ILE A 173 -25.20 16.87 17.69
CA ILE A 173 -23.80 16.45 17.67
C ILE A 173 -23.28 16.41 19.11
N ARG A 174 -22.69 15.29 19.50
CA ARG A 174 -22.02 15.11 20.79
C ARG A 174 -20.56 14.75 20.57
N ILE A 175 -19.66 15.53 21.15
CA ILE A 175 -18.23 15.18 21.25
C ILE A 175 -18.04 14.45 22.58
N ARG A 176 -17.39 13.28 22.54
CA ARG A 176 -17.03 12.49 23.72
C ARG A 176 -15.59 11.96 23.57
N PRO A 177 -14.91 11.62 24.68
CA PRO A 177 -13.65 10.89 24.63
C PRO A 177 -13.79 9.56 23.86
N TRP A 178 -12.70 9.13 23.25
CA TRP A 178 -12.61 7.84 22.58
C TRP A 178 -12.75 6.68 23.57
N GLY A 179 -13.64 5.71 23.29
CA GLY A 179 -13.80 4.47 24.03
C GLY A 179 -13.42 3.24 23.20
N GLU A 180 -13.20 2.09 23.83
CA GLU A 180 -12.90 0.84 23.12
C GLU A 180 -14.03 0.43 22.17
N GLU A 181 -15.28 0.71 22.54
CA GLU A 181 -16.46 0.41 21.74
C GLU A 181 -16.53 1.20 20.42
N ASP A 182 -15.77 2.29 20.30
CA ASP A 182 -15.70 3.11 19.08
C ASP A 182 -14.80 2.49 18.00
N TYR A 183 -13.90 1.56 18.36
CA TYR A 183 -12.88 1.07 17.45
C TYR A 183 -13.45 0.32 16.25
N GLN A 184 -14.30 -0.69 16.48
CA GLN A 184 -14.86 -1.50 15.39
C GLN A 184 -15.76 -0.69 14.45
N PRO A 185 -16.71 0.13 14.95
CA PRO A 185 -17.53 0.98 14.08
C PRO A 185 -16.74 2.00 13.26
N ALA A 186 -15.61 2.51 13.79
CA ALA A 186 -14.77 3.47 13.09
C ALA A 186 -13.78 2.83 12.10
N ALA A 187 -13.47 1.54 12.27
CA ALA A 187 -12.61 0.79 11.37
C ALA A 187 -13.33 0.33 10.08
N ALA A 188 -14.66 0.14 10.17
CA ALA A 188 -15.53 -0.35 9.09
C ALA A 188 -15.66 0.59 7.87
#